data_AF-G8SI21-F1
#
_entry.id   AF-G8SI21-F1
#
_cell.length_a   1.000
_cell.length_b   1.000
_cell.length_c   1.000
_cell.angle_alpha   90.00
_cell.angle_beta   90.00
_cell.angle_gamma   90.00
#
_symmetry.space_group_name_H-M   'P 1'
#
loop_
_entity.id
_entity.type
_entity.pdbx_description
1 polymer ?
#
loop_
_entity_poly.entity_id
_entity_poly.type
_entity_poly.pdbx_seq_one_letter_code
_entity_poly.pdbx_strand_id
1 'polypeptide(L)' 'MPKYLADDLYAPQALRVLALMGPHARPILPYLDRFLASRQRVDLTLGDLDADMRADDMLLAAMSATREQITR' A
#
# COMPACT_ATOMS: atom_id res chain seq x y z
N MET A 1 12.15 -16.18 0.34
CA MET A 1 11.75 -15.09 -0.56
C MET A 1 11.79 -13.79 0.21
N PRO A 2 12.27 -12.69 -0.39
CA PRO A 2 12.28 -11.41 0.28
C PRO A 2 10.85 -10.87 0.46
N LYS A 3 10.60 -10.18 1.58
CA LYS A 3 9.25 -9.80 2.04
C LYS A 3 8.46 -8.91 1.07
N TYR A 4 9.15 -8.11 0.24
CA TYR A 4 8.52 -7.21 -0.73
C TYR A 4 7.74 -7.96 -1.81
N LEU A 5 8.22 -9.14 -2.25
CA LEU A 5 7.56 -9.93 -3.29
C LEU A 5 6.19 -10.49 -2.83
N ALA A 6 6.00 -10.66 -1.53
CA ALA A 6 4.74 -11.15 -0.95
C ALA A 6 3.69 -10.03 -0.84
N ASP A 7 4.13 -8.79 -0.60
CA ASP A 7 3.23 -7.64 -0.55
C ASP A 7 2.57 -7.42 -1.93
N ASP A 8 3.32 -7.54 -3.02
CA ASP A 8 2.79 -7.37 -4.38
C ASP A 8 1.74 -8.43 -4.76
N LEU A 9 1.88 -9.65 -4.24
CA LEU A 9 0.98 -10.76 -4.53
C LEU A 9 -0.35 -10.64 -3.77
N TYR A 10 -0.33 -10.18 -2.52
CA TYR A 10 -1.49 -10.24 -1.63
C TYR A 10 -2.12 -8.87 -1.33
N ALA A 11 -1.37 -7.78 -1.44
CA ALA A 11 -1.89 -6.46 -1.14
C ALA A 11 -3.04 -6.04 -2.07
N PRO A 12 -3.05 -6.32 -3.39
CA PRO A 12 -4.19 -5.97 -4.24
C PRO A 12 -5.50 -6.61 -3.79
N GLN A 13 -5.44 -7.86 -3.33
CA GLN A 13 -6.61 -8.61 -2.84
C GLN A 13 -7.07 -8.08 -1.48
N ALA A 14 -6.14 -7.83 -0.57
CA ALA A 14 -6.43 -7.28 0.75
C ALA A 14 -7.04 -5.88 0.65
N LEU A 15 -6.47 -5.00 -0.19
CA LEU A 15 -6.98 -3.64 -0.40
C LEU A 15 -8.39 -3.64 -0.99
N ARG A 16 -8.69 -4.57 -1.92
CA ARG A 16 -10.05 -4.73 -2.45
C ARG A 16 -11.06 -5.10 -1.35
N VAL A 17 -10.70 -5.98 -0.43
CA VAL A 17 -11.57 -6.35 0.71
C VAL A 17 -11.77 -5.17 1.65
N LEU A 18 -10.70 -4.45 2.00
CA LEU A 18 -10.77 -3.27 2.86
C LEU A 18 -11.63 -2.14 2.24
N ALA A 19 -11.52 -1.93 0.92
CA ALA A 19 -12.35 -0.99 0.17
C ALA A 19 -13.84 -1.38 0.21
N LEU A 20 -14.15 -2.67 0.04
CA LEU A 20 -15.53 -3.19 0.14
C LEU A 20 -16.11 -3.05 1.55
N MET A 21 -15.28 -3.14 2.58
CA MET A 21 -15.69 -2.91 3.96
C MET A 21 -15.98 -1.43 4.26
N GLY A 22 -15.43 -0.50 3.46
CA GLY A 22 -15.67 0.94 3.57
C GLY A 22 -15.39 1.44 5.01
N PRO A 23 -16.32 2.18 5.65
CA PRO A 23 -16.13 2.72 6.99
C PRO A 23 -15.81 1.68 8.09
N HIS A 24 -16.22 0.42 7.91
CA HIS A 24 -15.92 -0.64 8.88
C HIS A 24 -14.43 -1.01 8.91
N ALA A 25 -13.67 -0.67 7.86
CA ALA A 25 -12.23 -0.86 7.83
C ALA A 25 -11.45 0.28 8.51
N ARG A 26 -12.10 1.33 9.06
CA ARG A 26 -11.41 2.44 9.76
C ARG A 26 -10.32 2.03 10.76
N PRO A 27 -10.44 0.93 11.54
CA PRO A 27 -9.39 0.50 12.45
C PRO A 27 -8.03 0.19 11.78
N ILE A 28 -8.00 -0.06 10.46
CA ILE A 28 -6.77 -0.34 9.72
C ILE A 28 -6.01 0.93 9.30
N LEU A 29 -6.66 2.11 9.34
CA LEU A 29 -6.08 3.37 8.84
C LEU A 29 -4.71 3.70 9.46
N PRO A 30 -4.47 3.56 10.78
CA PRO A 30 -3.15 3.84 11.35
C PRO A 30 -2.05 2.91 10.83
N TYR A 31 -2.40 1.68 10.44
CA TYR A 31 -1.47 0.71 9.88
C TYR A 31 -1.16 1.02 8.41
N LEU A 32 -2.17 1.41 7.63
CA LEU A 32 -1.98 1.90 6.27
C LEU A 32 -1.08 3.15 6.24
N ASP A 33 -1.32 4.10 7.14
CA ASP A 33 -0.52 5.34 7.22
C ASP A 33 0.96 5.05 7.55
N ARG A 34 1.20 4.12 8.47
CA ARG A 34 2.56 3.68 8.80
C ARG A 34 3.24 3.00 7.61
N PHE A 35 2.52 2.18 6.86
CA PHE A 35 3.06 1.49 5.70
C PHE A 35 3.44 2.49 4.60
N LEU A 36 2.52 3.40 4.24
CA LEU A 36 2.77 4.47 3.27
C LEU A 36 4.00 5.31 3.66
N ALA A 37 4.08 5.74 4.92
CA ALA A 37 5.20 6.53 5.42
C ALA A 37 6.54 5.75 5.48
N SER A 38 6.50 4.42 5.54
CA SER A 38 7.70 3.58 5.50
C SER A 38 8.22 3.43 4.07
N ARG A 39 7.33 3.25 3.09
CA ARG A 39 7.67 3.05 1.68
C ARG A 39 8.14 4.33 1.00
N GLN A 40 7.52 5.49 1.31
CA GLN A 40 8.01 6.80 0.87
C GLN A 40 9.46 7.08 1.31
N ARG A 41 9.87 6.61 2.50
CA ARG A 41 11.26 6.76 2.96
C ARG A 41 12.23 5.84 2.23
N VAL A 42 11.77 4.65 1.84
CA VAL A 42 12.58 3.66 1.12
C VAL A 42 12.83 4.12 -0.31
N ASP A 43 11.80 4.65 -0.99
CA ASP A 43 11.90 5.25 -2.33
C ASP A 43 12.92 6.40 -2.39
N LEU A 44 12.90 7.29 -1.38
CA LEU A 44 13.91 8.36 -1.24
C LEU A 44 15.35 7.85 -1.03
N THR A 45 15.54 6.59 -0.64
CA THR A 45 16.85 6.03 -0.28
C THR A 45 17.42 5.08 -1.36
N LEU A 46 16.58 4.52 -2.22
CA LEU A 46 16.97 3.58 -3.28
C LEU A 46 16.84 4.25 -4.64
N GLY A 47 17.89 4.97 -5.04
CA GLY A 47 18.01 5.41 -6.43
C GLY A 47 18.12 4.21 -7.37
N ASP A 48 17.22 4.16 -8.34
CA ASP A 48 17.30 3.43 -9.62
C ASP A 48 17.23 1.88 -9.56
N LEU A 49 16.01 1.35 -9.38
CA LEU A 49 15.62 -0.04 -9.72
C LEU A 49 14.21 -0.04 -10.37
N ASP A 50 14.21 0.20 -11.67
CA ASP A 50 13.09 0.72 -12.47
C ASP A 50 11.80 -0.16 -12.58
N ALA A 51 11.87 -1.46 -12.28
CA ALA A 51 10.71 -2.37 -12.31
C ALA A 51 10.07 -2.56 -10.92
N ASP A 52 10.90 -2.68 -9.88
CA ASP A 52 10.45 -2.79 -8.50
C ASP A 52 9.87 -1.46 -8.02
N MET A 53 10.43 -0.31 -8.45
CA MET A 53 9.87 1.02 -8.22
C MET A 53 8.46 1.17 -8.79
N ARG A 54 8.23 0.68 -10.03
CA ARG A 54 6.90 0.74 -10.66
C ARG A 54 5.86 -0.11 -9.95
N ALA A 55 6.24 -1.27 -9.41
CA ALA A 55 5.35 -2.11 -8.61
C ALA A 55 5.01 -1.43 -7.27
N ASP A 56 6.01 -0.86 -6.60
CA ASP A 56 5.82 -0.12 -5.35
C ASP A 56 4.93 1.13 -5.57
N ASP A 57 5.13 1.87 -6.66
CA ASP A 57 4.31 3.05 -7.02
C ASP A 57 2.84 2.69 -7.24
N MET A 58 2.57 1.60 -7.97
CA MET A 58 1.20 1.11 -8.16
C MET A 58 0.55 0.68 -6.85
N LEU A 59 1.33 0.02 -5.97
CA LEU A 59 0.87 -0.37 -4.66
C LEU A 59 0.57 0.84 -3.77
N LEU A 60 1.43 1.86 -3.77
CA LEU A 60 1.25 3.12 -3.05
C LEU A 60 0.00 3.87 -3.51
N ALA A 61 -0.25 3.94 -4.83
CA ALA A 61 -1.45 4.54 -5.38
C ALA A 61 -2.72 3.78 -4.94
N ALA A 62 -2.70 2.44 -5.00
CA ALA A 62 -3.83 1.60 -4.59
C ALA A 62 -4.12 1.71 -3.08
N MET A 63 -3.09 1.78 -2.25
CA MET A 63 -3.23 1.97 -0.80
C MET A 63 -3.82 3.35 -0.47
N SER A 64 -3.36 4.40 -1.15
CA SER A 64 -3.87 5.76 -0.96
C SER A 64 -5.34 5.88 -1.36
N ALA A 65 -5.73 5.31 -2.51
CA ALA A 65 -7.11 5.28 -2.95
C ALA A 65 -8.03 4.51 -1.98
N THR A 66 -7.56 3.36 -1.48
CA THR A 66 -8.29 2.55 -0.48
C THR A 66 -8.48 3.32 0.83
N ARG A 67 -7.44 4.03 1.29
CA ARG A 67 -7.50 4.87 2.48
C ARG A 67 -8.56 5.97 2.35
N GLU A 68 -8.60 6.66 1.20
CA GLU A 68 -9.62 7.69 0.93
C GLU A 68 -11.03 7.09 0.95
N GLN A 69 -11.21 5.91 0.36
CA GLN A 69 -12.50 5.23 0.30
C GLN A 69 -13.01 4.80 1.68
N ILE A 70 -12.13 4.40 2.60
CA ILE A 70 -12.48 4.07 3.99
C ILE A 70 -12.86 5.33 4.79
N THR A 71 -12.34 6.49 4.40
CA THR A 71 -12.52 7.76 5.11
C THR A 71 -13.79 8.51 4.69
N ARG A 72 -14.28 8.26 3.47
CA ARG A 72 -15.61 8.72 3.00
C ARG A 72 -16.75 8.05 3.77
#